data_AF-A0A317SVR5-F1
#
_entry.id   AF-A0A317SVR5-F1
#
_cell.length_a   1.000
_cell.length_b   1.000
_cell.length_c   1.000
_cell.angle_alpha   90.00
_cell.angle_beta   90.00
_cell.angle_gamma   90.00
#
_symmetry.space_group_name_H-M   'P 1'
#
loop_
_entity.id
_entity.type
_entity.pdbx_description
1 polymer ?
#
loop_
_entity_poly.entity_id
_entity_poly.type
_entity_poly.pdbx_seq_one_letter_code
_entity_poly.pdbx_strand_id
1 'polypeptide(L)'
;QKSSLRIESDTIKAFPRCSVSNFSKLRANKRFAYFDRTRYISVLDSIDADVLLFLRPRRFGKSLTLSMLEHFHGVQHRAQYDELFKVC
;
A
#
# COMPACT_ATOMS: atom_id res chain seq x y z
N GLN A 1 2.56 -13.98 -18.00
CA GLN A 1 1.21 -14.18 -17.44
C GLN A 1 1.06 -13.34 -16.16
N LYS A 2 0.39 -12.18 -16.28
CA LYS A 2 0.30 -11.13 -15.23
C LYS A 2 -0.79 -11.49 -14.22
N SER A 3 -0.48 -11.51 -12.93
CA SER A 3 -1.43 -11.78 -11.83
C SER A 3 -1.57 -10.54 -10.94
N SER A 4 -2.47 -9.65 -11.33
CA SER A 4 -2.94 -8.50 -10.53
C SER A 4 -4.28 -8.81 -9.87
N LEU A 5 -4.56 -8.24 -8.69
CA LEU A 5 -5.92 -8.20 -8.15
C LEU A 5 -6.76 -7.51 -9.20
N ARG A 6 -7.78 -8.21 -9.68
CA ARG A 6 -8.78 -7.66 -10.58
C ARG A 6 -10.09 -7.75 -9.83
N ILE A 7 -10.63 -6.58 -9.53
CA ILE A 7 -12.02 -6.46 -9.14
C ILE A 7 -12.80 -6.17 -10.41
N GLU A 8 -13.81 -6.99 -10.66
CA GLU A 8 -14.79 -6.77 -11.72
C GLU A 8 -16.16 -6.89 -11.07
N SER A 9 -16.95 -5.82 -11.15
CA SER A 9 -18.34 -5.79 -10.70
C SER A 9 -18.54 -6.43 -9.31
N ASP A 10 -17.81 -5.91 -8.31
CA ASP A 10 -17.83 -6.31 -6.90
C ASP A 10 -17.35 -7.73 -6.54
N THR A 11 -16.85 -8.52 -7.50
CA THR A 11 -16.31 -9.86 -7.21
C THR A 11 -14.78 -9.91 -7.33
N ILE A 12 -14.11 -10.42 -6.29
CA ILE A 12 -12.65 -10.62 -6.28
C ILE A 12 -12.29 -11.84 -7.14
N LYS A 13 -11.72 -11.62 -8.33
CA LYS A 13 -11.39 -12.72 -9.26
C LYS A 13 -10.04 -13.40 -9.01
N ALA A 14 -9.08 -12.70 -8.42
CA ALA A 14 -7.76 -13.26 -8.16
C ALA A 14 -7.03 -12.48 -7.07
N PHE A 15 -6.30 -13.19 -6.20
CA PHE A 15 -5.32 -12.55 -5.34
C PHE A 15 -4.06 -12.24 -6.17
N PRO A 16 -3.46 -11.05 -6.06
CA PRO A 16 -2.34 -10.68 -6.90
C PRO A 16 -1.08 -11.39 -6.41
N ARG A 17 -0.22 -11.73 -7.36
CA ARG A 17 1.22 -11.71 -7.10
C ARG A 17 1.71 -10.36 -7.60
N CYS A 18 1.46 -9.30 -6.82
CA CYS A 18 1.64 -7.91 -7.25
C CYS A 18 3.05 -7.69 -7.83
N SER A 19 3.10 -7.23 -9.08
CA SER A 19 4.28 -6.65 -9.71
C SER A 19 4.33 -5.13 -9.57
N VAL A 20 3.27 -4.51 -9.03
CA VAL A 20 3.15 -3.07 -8.86
C VAL A 20 3.50 -2.75 -7.41
N SER A 21 4.59 -2.00 -7.22
CA SER A 21 5.07 -1.57 -5.90
C SER A 21 4.77 -0.10 -5.60
N ASN A 22 4.30 0.68 -6.57
CA ASN A 22 4.02 2.10 -6.40
C ASN A 22 2.59 2.30 -5.86
N PHE A 23 2.50 2.94 -4.68
CA PHE A 23 1.24 3.16 -3.99
C PHE A 23 0.30 4.12 -4.73
N SER A 24 0.79 5.27 -5.19
CA SER A 24 -0.01 6.27 -5.92
C SER A 24 -0.67 5.69 -7.18
N LYS A 25 0.10 4.97 -8.01
CA LYS A 25 -0.43 4.29 -9.21
C LYS A 25 -1.50 3.25 -8.89
N LEU A 26 -1.40 2.60 -7.73
CA LEU A 26 -2.36 1.61 -7.28
C LEU A 26 -3.67 2.29 -6.85
N ARG A 27 -3.59 3.39 -6.09
CA ARG A 27 -4.77 4.15 -5.63
C ARG A 27 -5.52 4.83 -6.78
N ALA A 28 -4.82 5.33 -7.79
CA ALA A 28 -5.45 5.97 -8.96
C ALA A 28 -6.20 4.97 -9.87
N ASN A 29 -5.94 3.66 -9.77
CA ASN A 29 -6.48 2.68 -10.70
C ASN A 29 -7.65 1.88 -10.09
N LYS A 30 -8.86 2.16 -10.58
CA LYS A 30 -10.12 1.51 -10.16
C LYS A 30 -10.16 -0.02 -10.29
N ARG A 31 -9.22 -0.65 -10.99
CA ARG A 31 -9.17 -2.11 -11.18
C ARG A 31 -8.45 -2.85 -10.05
N PHE A 32 -7.79 -2.12 -9.14
CA PHE A 32 -7.01 -2.69 -8.05
C PHE A 32 -7.65 -2.34 -6.70
N ALA A 33 -7.62 -3.30 -5.77
CA ALA A 33 -7.87 -3.03 -4.37
C ALA A 33 -6.56 -2.86 -3.61
N TYR A 34 -6.58 -1.91 -2.69
CA TYR A 34 -5.57 -1.74 -1.65
C TYR A 34 -6.18 -2.12 -0.31
N PHE A 35 -5.49 -2.95 0.46
CA PHE A 35 -5.83 -3.12 1.87
C PHE A 35 -5.15 -2.01 2.64
N ASP A 36 -5.95 -1.13 3.24
CA ASP A 36 -5.42 -0.01 3.99
C ASP A 36 -4.68 -0.47 5.25
N ARG A 37 -3.40 -0.08 5.33
CA ARG A 37 -2.50 -0.38 6.45
C ARG A 37 -2.11 0.85 7.24
N THR A 38 -2.64 2.03 6.91
CA THR A 38 -2.32 3.30 7.60
C THR A 38 -2.53 3.22 9.11
N ARG A 39 -3.52 2.45 9.58
CA ARG A 39 -3.73 2.20 11.01
C ARG A 39 -2.49 1.63 11.72
N TYR A 40 -1.68 0.83 11.03
CA TYR A 40 -0.46 0.27 11.61
C TYR A 40 0.67 1.30 11.75
N ILE A 41 0.59 2.46 11.11
CA ILE A 41 1.59 3.53 11.27
C ILE A 41 1.66 3.96 12.73
N SER A 42 0.49 4.16 13.38
CA SER A 42 0.43 4.48 14.81
C SER A 42 1.11 3.44 15.70
N VAL A 43 1.03 2.16 15.32
CA VAL A 43 1.71 1.07 16.03
C VAL A 43 3.21 1.13 15.78
N LEU A 44 3.65 1.42 14.56
CA LEU A 44 5.07 1.59 14.23
C LEU A 44 5.68 2.77 15.00
N ASP A 45 4.97 3.90 15.05
CA ASP A 45 5.41 5.11 15.78
C ASP A 45 5.48 4.88 17.30
N SER A 46 4.70 3.94 17.84
CA SER A 46 4.72 3.58 19.26
C SER A 46 5.88 2.68 19.67
N ILE A 47 6.60 2.09 18.70
CA ILE A 47 7.72 1.18 18.99
C ILE A 47 8.99 2.02 19.13
N ASP A 48 9.54 2.05 20.34
CA ASP A 48 10.83 2.67 20.62
C ASP A 48 11.97 1.73 20.19
N ALA A 49 12.34 1.80 18.90
CA ALA A 49 13.42 1.01 18.33
C ALA A 49 14.12 1.77 17.18
N ASP A 50 15.46 1.77 17.19
CA ASP A 50 16.26 2.37 16.12
C ASP A 50 16.06 1.65 14.77
N VAL A 51 15.77 0.34 14.81
CA VAL A 51 15.62 -0.49 13.61
C VAL A 51 14.46 -1.48 13.77
N LEU A 52 13.47 -1.38 12.89
CA LEU A 52 12.36 -2.32 12.80
C LEU A 52 12.65 -3.43 11.78
N LEU A 53 12.87 -4.67 12.25
CA LEU A 53 13.09 -5.82 11.40
C LEU A 53 11.76 -6.42 10.91
N PHE A 54 11.44 -6.20 9.63
CA PHE A 54 10.36 -6.95 8.99
C PHE A 54 10.89 -8.31 8.52
N LEU A 55 10.33 -9.40 9.06
CA LEU A 55 10.57 -10.76 8.56
C LEU A 55 10.47 -10.79 7.03
N ARG A 56 11.23 -11.62 6.32
CA ARG A 56 11.38 -11.57 4.85
C ARG A 56 10.45 -12.50 4.01
N PRO A 57 9.15 -12.72 4.31
CA PRO A 57 8.27 -13.45 3.37
C PRO A 57 8.26 -12.81 1.98
N ARG A 58 8.54 -13.61 0.95
CA ARG A 58 8.62 -13.17 -0.45
C ARG A 58 7.23 -12.75 -0.94
N ARG A 59 7.13 -11.61 -1.63
CA ARG A 59 5.88 -11.05 -2.20
C ARG A 59 4.79 -10.67 -1.18
N PHE A 60 5.13 -10.47 0.09
CA PHE A 60 4.19 -10.02 1.12
C PHE A 60 3.78 -8.53 1.03
N GLY A 61 4.22 -7.82 -0.01
CA GLY A 61 3.88 -6.40 -0.19
C GLY A 61 4.73 -5.42 0.63
N LYS A 62 5.96 -5.81 1.02
CA LYS A 62 6.90 -4.93 1.74
C LYS A 62 7.22 -3.67 0.96
N SER A 63 7.57 -3.81 -0.32
CA SER A 63 7.85 -2.68 -1.20
C SER A 63 6.66 -1.74 -1.36
N LEU A 64 5.44 -2.27 -1.44
CA LEU A 64 4.23 -1.45 -1.48
C LEU A 64 3.98 -0.72 -0.16
N THR A 65 4.31 -1.35 0.98
CA THR A 65 4.21 -0.73 2.30
C THR A 65 5.22 0.42 2.42
N LEU A 66 6.46 0.24 1.96
CA LEU A 66 7.46 1.31 1.92
C LEU A 66 7.03 2.46 1.02
N SER A 67 6.50 2.16 -0.17
CA SER A 67 5.97 3.21 -1.06
C SER A 67 4.80 3.95 -0.41
N MET A 68 3.93 3.28 0.33
CA MET A 68 2.86 3.95 1.08
C MET A 68 3.44 4.88 2.16
N LEU A 69 4.41 4.42 2.96
CA LEU A 69 5.06 5.24 4.00
C LEU A 69 5.77 6.46 3.40
N GLU A 70 6.43 6.31 2.25
CA GLU A 70 7.03 7.41 1.51
C GLU A 70 6.00 8.48 1.14
N HIS A 71 4.80 8.08 0.69
CA HIS A 71 3.73 9.02 0.35
C HIS A 71 3.05 9.61 1.59
N PHE A 72 3.06 8.88 2.72
CA PHE A 72 2.47 9.34 3.97
C PHE A 72 3.34 10.39 4.67
N HIS A 73 4.64 10.15 4.79
CA HIS A 73 5.57 11.07 5.48
C HIS A 73 6.25 12.08 4.55
N GLY A 74 6.22 11.85 3.22
CA GLY A 74 6.87 12.73 2.26
C GLY A 74 6.13 14.04 2.06
N VAL A 75 6.75 15.14 2.49
CA VAL A 75 6.21 16.51 2.32
C VAL A 75 5.92 16.84 0.85
N GLN A 76 6.70 16.27 -0.08
CA GLN A 76 6.49 16.42 -1.52
C GLN A 76 5.14 15.89 -2.01
N HIS A 77 4.51 14.98 -1.27
CA HIS A 77 3.21 14.38 -1.63
C HIS A 77 2.01 15.08 -1.00
N ARG A 78 2.24 16.17 -0.23
CA ARG A 78 1.19 16.90 0.51
C ARG A 78 0.01 17.30 -0.36
N ALA A 79 0.26 17.74 -1.60
CA ALA A 79 -0.80 18.17 -2.52
C ALA A 79 -1.74 17.02 -2.96
N GLN A 80 -1.30 15.77 -2.88
CA GLN A 80 -2.05 14.58 -3.31
C GLN A 80 -2.61 13.80 -2.12
N TYR A 81 -2.37 14.25 -0.89
CA TYR A 81 -2.64 13.48 0.32
C TYR A 81 -4.11 13.10 0.45
N ASP A 82 -5.01 14.07 0.25
CA ASP A 82 -6.46 13.86 0.38
C ASP A 82 -6.98 12.82 -0.62
N GLU A 83 -6.44 12.78 -1.84
CA GLU A 83 -6.82 11.80 -2.85
C GLU A 83 -6.28 10.40 -2.48
N LEU A 84 -5.00 10.34 -2.11
CA LEU A 84 -4.32 9.08 -1.81
C LEU A 84 -4.88 8.39 -0.57
N PHE A 85 -5.25 9.14 0.47
CA PHE A 85 -5.71 8.62 1.75
C PHE A 85 -7.21 8.86 2.01
N LYS A 86 -7.98 9.20 0.96
CA LYS A 86 -9.44 9.26 1.06
C LYS A 86 -10.00 7.93 1.56
N VAL A 87 -10.65 7.97 2.73
CA VAL A 87 -11.42 6.85 3.29
C VAL A 87 -12.62 6.63 2.36
N CYS A 88 -12.74 5.42 1.82
CA CYS A 88 -13.88 4.99 1.01
C CYS A 88 -15.05 4.58 1.91
#